data_AF-A0A9R0R9V8-F1
#
_entry.id   AF-A0A9R0R9V8-F1
#
_cell.length_a   1.000
_cell.length_b   1.000
_cell.length_c   1.000
_cell.angle_alpha   90.00
_cell.angle_beta   90.00
_cell.angle_gamma   90.00
#
_symmetry.space_group_name_H-M   'P 1'
#
loop_
_entity.id
_entity.type
_entity.pdbx_description
1 polymer ?
#
loop_
_entity_poly.entity_id
_entity_poly.type
_entity_poly.pdbx_seq_one_letter_code
_entity_poly.pdbx_strand_id
1 'polypeptide(L)'
;MEFLPMPVKGQGGPGCRKGPHCGANITSQCPSELKAPGGCNSPCTVFKQDRFCCTGSVASNCSTTDYSDFFKKMCPDAYSYPMDDATSTFSCPAGTNYKVVFCPLTNQAIPPSPLPAPPAVVTPSGPTTMKPKSSTVRTVVAILAPIGGFIFLFLVTFYFCKRRTQQRREMEEEEEEEFGELQGTPMRFTFEQLKAATEQFADKLGEGGFGSVFKGQFGDERIAVKRLDRSGQGKREFSAEVQTIGSIHHINLVRLIGFCAEKSHRLLVYEYMPKGSLDRWIYCRHDKVASPLDWSTRCKIITHIAKGLSYLHEECTKRIAHLDVKPQNILLDDDFNAKLSDFGLCKLIDRDMSQVVTRMRGTPGYLAPEWLTSQITEKADIYSFGVVVMEIISGRKNLDTSQSEESIHLITLLEEKVKSDRLVDLIDNNSNDMQAHKQDVIQMMMLAMWCLQIDSKKRPKMSEVVKVLEGTMTADLNIEHNFVVTTPANFGSTGNLSSSAPPLASDVSGPR
;
A
#
# COMPACT_ATOMS: atom_id res chain seq x y z
N MET A 1 0.79 -1.48 13.94
CA MET A 1 2.16 -1.17 13.48
C MET A 1 2.94 -2.47 13.48
N GLU A 2 3.67 -2.81 12.41
CA GLU A 2 4.54 -4.01 12.38
C GLU A 2 5.91 -3.63 12.97
N PHE A 3 6.32 -4.28 14.07
CA PHE A 3 7.64 -4.05 14.68
C PHE A 3 8.65 -5.04 14.09
N LEU A 4 9.57 -4.54 13.25
CA LEU A 4 10.55 -5.35 12.55
C LEU A 4 11.89 -5.41 13.32
N PRO A 5 12.41 -6.59 13.68
CA PRO A 5 13.74 -6.70 14.28
C PRO A 5 14.84 -6.44 13.23
N MET A 6 15.96 -5.86 13.66
CA MET A 6 17.10 -5.60 12.76
C MET A 6 17.85 -6.90 12.42
N PRO A 7 18.32 -7.05 11.16
CA PRO A 7 19.24 -8.13 10.80
C PRO A 7 20.62 -7.92 11.44
N VAL A 8 21.35 -9.01 11.67
CA VAL A 8 22.73 -8.96 12.18
C VAL A 8 23.64 -8.36 11.10
N LYS A 9 24.44 -7.34 11.47
CA LYS A 9 25.39 -6.70 10.54
C LYS A 9 26.34 -7.74 9.94
N GLY A 10 26.28 -7.89 8.61
CA GLY A 10 27.20 -8.74 7.83
C GLY A 10 26.61 -10.03 7.25
N GLN A 11 25.39 -10.46 7.64
CA GLN A 11 24.78 -11.69 7.14
C GLN A 11 23.32 -11.51 6.72
N GLY A 12 23.10 -10.77 5.63
CA GLY A 12 21.79 -10.60 4.99
C GLY A 12 21.90 -10.70 3.46
N GLY A 13 21.44 -11.81 2.90
CA GLY A 13 21.37 -11.99 1.44
C GLY A 13 20.22 -11.20 0.79
N PRO A 14 20.25 -11.00 -0.54
CA PRO A 14 19.25 -10.20 -1.27
C PRO A 14 17.90 -10.94 -1.39
N GLY A 15 17.12 -10.96 -0.30
CA GLY A 15 15.79 -11.60 -0.28
C GLY A 15 14.90 -11.26 0.92
N CYS A 16 15.45 -10.93 2.09
CA CYS A 16 14.65 -10.72 3.31
C CYS A 16 13.87 -9.40 3.30
N ARG A 17 12.57 -9.46 2.94
CA ARG A 17 11.64 -8.31 2.94
C ARG A 17 10.71 -8.23 4.16
N LYS A 18 10.82 -9.16 5.11
CA LYS A 18 10.07 -9.20 6.39
C LYS A 18 10.91 -9.91 7.46
N GLY A 19 10.88 -9.41 8.69
CA GLY A 19 11.23 -10.18 9.89
C GLY A 19 10.03 -10.99 10.41
N PRO A 20 10.19 -11.78 11.48
CA PRO A 20 9.10 -12.56 12.10
C PRO A 20 7.96 -11.66 12.61
N HIS A 21 6.70 -12.10 12.48
CA HIS A 21 5.55 -11.34 12.96
C HIS A 21 5.35 -11.54 14.46
N CYS A 22 5.80 -10.59 15.26
CA CYS A 22 5.44 -10.52 16.66
C CYS A 22 4.00 -9.98 16.82
N GLY A 23 3.13 -10.74 17.48
CA GLY A 23 1.69 -10.46 17.61
C GLY A 23 1.36 -9.26 18.51
N ALA A 24 2.32 -8.75 19.28
CA ALA A 24 2.16 -7.54 20.09
C ALA A 24 3.51 -6.82 20.31
N ASN A 25 3.44 -5.56 20.75
CA ASN A 25 4.60 -4.72 21.03
C ASN A 25 5.32 -5.18 22.31
N ILE A 26 6.45 -5.89 22.13
CA ILE A 26 7.28 -6.46 23.21
C ILE A 26 7.68 -5.41 24.24
N THR A 27 8.13 -4.22 23.81
CA THR A 27 8.54 -3.13 24.71
C THR A 27 7.38 -2.64 25.60
N SER A 28 6.14 -2.69 25.11
CA SER A 28 4.96 -2.28 25.89
C SER A 28 4.47 -3.35 26.89
N GLN A 29 4.61 -4.64 26.55
CA GLN A 29 4.14 -5.76 27.38
C GLN A 29 5.27 -6.43 28.18
N CYS A 30 6.41 -5.76 28.31
CA CYS A 30 7.59 -6.27 28.97
C CYS A 30 7.33 -6.67 30.44
N PRO A 31 7.75 -7.87 30.90
CA PRO A 31 7.76 -8.22 32.31
C PRO A 31 8.50 -7.18 33.13
N SER A 32 7.99 -6.84 34.32
CA SER A 32 8.51 -5.78 35.19
C SER A 32 10.00 -5.98 35.54
N GLU A 33 10.41 -7.23 35.65
CA GLU A 33 11.73 -7.70 36.06
C GLU A 33 12.76 -7.59 34.93
N LEU A 34 12.28 -7.52 33.67
CA LEU A 34 13.11 -7.46 32.46
C LEU A 34 13.12 -6.06 31.82
N LYS A 35 12.28 -5.13 32.29
CA LYS A 35 12.02 -3.86 31.61
C LYS A 35 13.24 -2.94 31.55
N ALA A 36 13.58 -2.48 30.36
CA ALA A 36 14.73 -1.61 30.07
C ALA A 36 14.29 -0.33 29.33
N PRO A 37 15.09 0.76 29.35
CA PRO A 37 14.78 1.99 28.61
C PRO A 37 14.74 1.77 27.09
N GLY A 38 13.54 1.48 26.56
CA GLY A 38 13.29 1.18 25.15
C GLY A 38 13.08 -0.31 24.81
N GLY A 39 13.14 -1.24 25.78
CA GLY A 39 13.02 -2.67 25.49
C GLY A 39 12.90 -3.60 26.71
N CYS A 40 13.28 -4.86 26.53
CA CYS A 40 13.32 -5.91 27.56
C CYS A 40 14.69 -6.56 27.60
N ASN A 41 15.42 -6.52 28.69
CA ASN A 41 16.63 -7.34 28.83
C ASN A 41 16.28 -8.84 28.75
N SER A 42 17.21 -9.67 28.24
CA SER A 42 17.02 -11.13 28.28
C SER A 42 17.06 -11.65 29.72
N PRO A 43 16.38 -12.78 30.04
CA PRO A 43 16.44 -13.39 31.36
C PRO A 43 17.87 -13.72 31.81
N CYS A 44 18.72 -14.19 30.88
CA CYS A 44 20.14 -14.38 31.14
C CYS A 44 20.84 -13.09 31.58
N THR A 45 20.64 -11.98 30.86
CA THR A 45 21.31 -10.69 31.14
C THR A 45 20.94 -10.14 32.53
N VAL A 46 19.68 -10.31 32.95
CA VAL A 46 19.19 -9.84 34.26
C VAL A 46 19.60 -10.80 35.38
N PHE A 47 19.25 -12.08 35.27
CA PHE A 47 19.33 -13.02 36.40
C PHE A 47 20.65 -13.79 36.49
N LYS A 48 21.38 -13.97 35.38
CA LYS A 48 22.71 -14.61 35.30
C LYS A 48 22.80 -15.99 36.00
N GLN A 49 21.74 -16.78 35.90
CA GLN A 49 21.66 -18.17 36.39
C GLN A 49 21.69 -19.14 35.21
N ASP A 50 22.30 -20.31 35.35
CA ASP A 50 22.42 -21.28 34.24
C ASP A 50 21.06 -21.72 33.67
N ARG A 51 20.00 -21.77 34.48
CA ARG A 51 18.62 -22.05 34.02
C ARG A 51 18.03 -20.97 33.09
N PHE A 52 18.61 -19.78 33.06
CA PHE A 52 18.21 -18.67 32.20
C PHE A 52 19.26 -18.33 31.13
N CYS A 53 20.54 -18.64 31.36
CA CYS A 53 21.60 -18.47 30.36
C CYS A 53 21.85 -19.71 29.50
N CYS A 54 21.38 -20.90 29.91
CA CYS A 54 21.60 -22.18 29.23
C CYS A 54 23.07 -22.51 28.92
N THR A 55 23.98 -22.01 29.78
CA THR A 55 25.43 -22.13 29.61
C THR A 55 26.02 -23.37 30.28
N GLY A 56 27.23 -23.77 29.85
CA GLY A 56 28.02 -24.81 30.51
C GLY A 56 27.42 -26.22 30.39
N SER A 57 27.48 -26.99 31.48
CA SER A 57 27.05 -28.40 31.53
C SER A 57 25.53 -28.61 31.39
N VAL A 58 24.73 -27.54 31.37
CA VAL A 58 23.26 -27.57 31.24
C VAL A 58 22.80 -27.40 29.79
N ALA A 59 23.67 -26.91 28.89
CA ALA A 59 23.33 -26.51 27.53
C ALA A 59 22.68 -27.60 26.65
N SER A 60 22.93 -28.88 26.94
CA SER A 60 22.35 -30.01 26.22
C SER A 60 20.92 -30.38 26.65
N ASN A 61 20.40 -29.80 27.73
CA ASN A 61 19.17 -30.26 28.38
C ASN A 61 18.31 -29.13 28.98
N CYS A 62 18.36 -27.92 28.38
CA CYS A 62 17.56 -26.78 28.84
C CYS A 62 16.05 -26.99 28.60
N SER A 63 15.27 -26.81 29.67
CA SER A 63 13.82 -26.67 29.61
C SER A 63 13.41 -25.24 29.25
N THR A 64 12.21 -25.04 28.73
CA THR A 64 11.64 -23.69 28.58
C THR A 64 11.44 -23.04 29.95
N THR A 65 11.38 -21.71 29.96
CA THR A 65 11.11 -20.91 31.16
C THR A 65 9.93 -20.00 30.88
N ASP A 66 9.23 -19.53 31.93
CA ASP A 66 8.06 -18.65 31.77
C ASP A 66 8.35 -17.41 30.91
N TYR A 67 9.59 -16.91 30.95
CA TYR A 67 10.04 -15.79 30.13
C TYR A 67 10.30 -16.18 28.66
N SER A 68 10.95 -17.31 28.39
CA SER A 68 11.19 -17.74 27.01
C SER A 68 9.88 -18.17 26.33
N ASP A 69 8.96 -18.79 27.06
CA ASP A 69 7.60 -19.07 26.60
C ASP A 69 6.76 -17.78 26.41
N PHE A 70 6.95 -16.75 27.24
CA PHE A 70 6.37 -15.42 27.01
C PHE A 70 6.86 -14.81 25.67
N PHE A 71 8.18 -14.75 25.44
CA PHE A 71 8.72 -14.19 24.20
C PHE A 71 8.32 -15.04 22.97
N LYS A 72 8.30 -16.37 23.11
CA LYS A 72 7.86 -17.30 22.05
C LYS A 72 6.38 -17.15 21.71
N LYS A 73 5.52 -16.92 22.71
CA LYS A 73 4.09 -16.61 22.52
C LYS A 73 3.88 -15.25 21.85
N MET A 74 4.75 -14.28 22.13
CA MET A 74 4.72 -12.94 21.51
C MET A 74 5.23 -12.95 20.07
N CYS A 75 6.20 -13.81 19.72
CA CYS A 75 6.80 -13.93 18.39
C CYS A 75 6.83 -15.40 17.90
N PRO A 76 5.67 -16.02 17.59
CA PRO A 76 5.59 -17.45 17.31
C PRO A 76 6.39 -17.89 16.08
N ASP A 77 6.48 -17.04 15.05
CA ASP A 77 7.27 -17.27 13.83
C ASP A 77 8.79 -17.32 14.08
N ALA A 78 9.24 -16.74 15.20
CA ALA A 78 10.63 -16.69 15.61
C ALA A 78 10.92 -17.86 16.55
N TYR A 79 11.84 -18.76 16.21
CA TYR A 79 12.39 -19.71 17.18
C TYR A 79 13.82 -19.32 17.50
N SER A 80 14.10 -19.06 18.77
CA SER A 80 15.46 -19.19 19.28
C SER A 80 15.87 -20.66 19.14
N TYR A 81 17.17 -20.91 19.08
CA TYR A 81 17.69 -22.22 19.47
C TYR A 81 17.34 -22.47 20.97
N PRO A 82 17.45 -23.71 21.51
CA PRO A 82 17.01 -24.03 22.88
C PRO A 82 17.78 -23.36 24.04
N MET A 83 18.55 -22.31 23.76
CA MET A 83 19.36 -21.53 24.70
C MET A 83 18.86 -20.08 24.72
N ASP A 84 18.81 -19.46 25.90
CA ASP A 84 18.26 -18.10 26.13
C ASP A 84 19.37 -17.12 26.56
N ASP A 85 20.55 -17.26 25.95
CA ASP A 85 21.78 -16.58 26.33
C ASP A 85 21.86 -15.11 25.84
N ALA A 86 22.85 -14.34 26.33
CA ALA A 86 23.05 -12.93 25.97
C ALA A 86 23.46 -12.69 24.49
N THR A 87 23.75 -13.75 23.75
CA THR A 87 24.10 -13.74 22.32
C THR A 87 22.98 -14.23 21.41
N SER A 88 21.94 -14.85 21.97
CA SER A 88 20.99 -15.70 21.25
C SER A 88 20.25 -14.97 20.15
N THR A 89 20.08 -15.68 19.03
CA THR A 89 19.40 -15.17 17.84
C THR A 89 18.22 -16.06 17.51
N PHE A 90 17.17 -15.45 16.97
CA PHE A 90 15.98 -16.13 16.52
C PHE A 90 16.13 -16.46 15.05
N SER A 91 16.05 -17.75 14.72
CA SER A 91 16.01 -18.24 13.35
C SER A 91 14.56 -18.27 12.84
N CYS A 92 14.41 -18.04 11.54
CA CYS A 92 13.17 -18.25 10.81
C CYS A 92 13.25 -19.55 9.98
N PRO A 93 12.10 -20.20 9.64
CA PRO A 93 12.08 -21.42 8.82
C PRO A 93 12.82 -21.33 7.47
N ALA A 94 12.99 -20.11 6.94
CA ALA A 94 13.72 -19.81 5.71
C ALA A 94 15.23 -19.51 5.92
N GLY A 95 15.85 -20.07 6.97
CA GLY A 95 17.32 -20.08 7.13
C GLY A 95 17.99 -18.73 7.40
N THR A 96 17.25 -17.73 7.89
CA THR A 96 17.79 -16.41 8.25
C THR A 96 17.74 -16.19 9.77
N ASN A 97 18.83 -15.67 10.34
CA ASN A 97 18.98 -15.41 11.77
C ASN A 97 18.81 -13.92 12.09
N TYR A 98 17.99 -13.60 13.08
CA TYR A 98 17.73 -12.24 13.55
C TYR A 98 18.15 -12.10 15.02
N LYS A 99 18.92 -11.06 15.36
CA LYS A 99 19.13 -10.69 16.76
C LYS A 99 18.07 -9.68 17.16
N VAL A 100 17.18 -10.06 18.07
CA VAL A 100 16.30 -9.09 18.75
C VAL A 100 17.18 -8.31 19.71
N VAL A 101 17.71 -7.17 19.25
CA VAL A 101 18.57 -6.30 20.06
C VAL A 101 17.67 -5.48 20.98
N PHE A 102 17.73 -5.81 22.27
CA PHE A 102 17.11 -5.03 23.32
C PHE A 102 18.08 -3.94 23.79
N CYS A 103 17.58 -2.70 23.81
CA CYS A 103 18.36 -1.47 24.04
C CYS A 103 18.10 -0.90 25.45
N PRO A 104 18.95 0.00 25.98
CA PRO A 104 19.90 0.87 25.26
C PRO A 104 21.39 0.51 25.40
N LEU A 105 22.18 0.97 24.41
CA LEU A 105 23.63 1.09 24.49
C LEU A 105 24.03 2.53 24.82
N THR A 106 24.45 2.78 26.06
CA THR A 106 25.22 3.99 26.41
C THR A 106 26.27 3.65 27.47
N ASN A 107 27.53 4.00 27.23
CA ASN A 107 28.58 3.92 28.25
C ASN A 107 28.48 5.13 29.19
N GLN A 108 28.31 4.89 30.50
CA GLN A 108 29.05 5.58 31.57
C GLN A 108 28.85 4.84 32.89
N ALA A 109 29.76 5.02 33.85
CA ALA A 109 29.84 4.26 35.10
C ALA A 109 29.74 5.18 36.31
N ILE A 110 29.21 4.66 37.45
CA ILE A 110 29.59 4.93 38.85
C ILE A 110 28.66 4.09 39.79
N PRO A 111 29.06 3.72 41.03
CA PRO A 111 28.67 2.42 41.63
C PRO A 111 27.76 2.57 42.90
N PRO A 112 27.77 1.70 43.97
CA PRO A 112 26.54 0.96 44.29
C PRO A 112 26.10 0.97 45.79
N SER A 113 25.06 0.16 46.10
CA SER A 113 24.62 -0.31 47.45
C SER A 113 23.65 0.61 48.23
N PRO A 114 22.96 0.14 49.30
CA PRO A 114 22.81 -1.25 49.80
C PRO A 114 21.34 -1.73 50.00
N LEU A 115 21.19 -3.02 50.34
CA LEU A 115 19.97 -3.61 50.95
C LEU A 115 19.85 -3.27 52.45
N PRO A 116 18.65 -3.36 53.05
CA PRO A 116 18.49 -4.38 54.11
C PRO A 116 17.09 -5.04 54.29
N ALA A 117 17.12 -6.38 54.39
CA ALA A 117 16.49 -7.31 55.37
C ALA A 117 14.99 -7.29 55.82
N PRO A 118 14.38 -8.49 56.00
CA PRO A 118 13.21 -8.80 56.88
C PRO A 118 13.66 -9.42 58.25
N PRO A 119 12.81 -9.56 59.31
CA PRO A 119 11.76 -10.61 59.44
C PRO A 119 10.48 -10.06 60.18
N ALA A 120 9.54 -10.76 60.81
CA ALA A 120 9.23 -12.18 61.16
C ALA A 120 7.68 -12.40 60.99
N VAL A 121 6.86 -13.28 61.59
CA VAL A 121 6.81 -14.29 62.71
C VAL A 121 5.86 -15.41 62.21
N VAL A 122 5.96 -16.74 62.38
CA VAL A 122 6.57 -17.70 63.35
C VAL A 122 5.60 -18.30 64.41
N THR A 123 4.79 -19.28 63.94
CA THR A 123 4.36 -20.55 64.62
C THR A 123 3.51 -20.46 65.93
N PRO A 124 3.11 -21.56 66.64
CA PRO A 124 3.18 -23.03 66.38
C PRO A 124 1.89 -23.88 66.69
N SER A 125 2.00 -25.21 66.49
CA SER A 125 1.14 -26.35 66.98
C SER A 125 -0.25 -26.56 66.34
N GLY A 126 -0.82 -27.78 66.21
CA GLY A 126 -0.38 -29.17 66.52
C GLY A 126 -1.43 -29.96 67.36
N PRO A 127 -1.48 -31.32 67.40
CA PRO A 127 -0.70 -32.35 66.69
C PRO A 127 -1.51 -33.59 66.12
N THR A 128 -0.79 -34.48 65.40
CA THR A 128 -0.96 -35.97 65.23
C THR A 128 -2.32 -36.71 65.26
N THR A 129 -2.56 -37.59 64.26
CA THR A 129 -2.61 -39.10 64.39
C THR A 129 -2.85 -39.79 63.02
N MET A 130 -2.88 -41.14 62.94
CA MET A 130 -2.72 -41.92 61.68
C MET A 130 -3.80 -42.97 61.35
N LYS A 131 -4.36 -42.91 60.11
CA LYS A 131 -4.84 -44.06 59.26
C LYS A 131 -6.03 -44.90 59.86
N PRO A 132 -6.63 -45.91 59.15
CA PRO A 132 -6.42 -46.42 57.78
C PRO A 132 -7.67 -46.60 56.87
N LYS A 133 -7.42 -46.90 55.58
CA LYS A 133 -8.19 -47.72 54.59
C LYS A 133 -9.74 -47.70 54.54
N SER A 134 -10.28 -47.35 53.37
CA SER A 134 -11.27 -48.17 52.62
C SER A 134 -11.25 -47.80 51.11
N SER A 135 -11.63 -48.72 50.21
CA SER A 135 -11.38 -48.59 48.76
C SER A 135 -12.52 -49.11 47.86
N THR A 136 -13.55 -48.29 47.65
CA THR A 136 -14.57 -48.55 46.60
C THR A 136 -15.13 -47.27 45.98
N VAL A 137 -15.38 -46.22 46.78
CA VAL A 137 -16.03 -44.96 46.33
C VAL A 137 -15.21 -44.20 45.27
N ARG A 138 -13.89 -44.36 45.24
CA ARG A 138 -12.96 -43.51 44.47
C ARG A 138 -13.14 -43.61 42.95
N THR A 139 -13.57 -44.77 42.43
CA THR A 139 -13.64 -45.03 40.98
C THR A 139 -14.82 -44.32 40.29
N VAL A 140 -15.99 -44.25 40.94
CA VAL A 140 -17.18 -43.60 40.37
C VAL A 140 -16.99 -42.09 40.31
N VAL A 141 -16.43 -41.50 41.37
CA VAL A 141 -16.11 -40.06 41.43
C VAL A 141 -15.07 -39.67 40.38
N ALA A 142 -14.07 -40.53 40.13
CA ALA A 142 -13.01 -40.27 39.16
C ALA A 142 -13.49 -40.21 37.69
N ILE A 143 -14.66 -40.78 37.36
CA ILE A 143 -15.22 -40.76 36.00
C ILE A 143 -16.26 -39.64 35.84
N LEU A 144 -17.12 -39.41 36.84
CA LEU A 144 -18.15 -38.38 36.74
C LEU A 144 -17.61 -36.95 36.91
N ALA A 145 -16.59 -36.74 37.74
CA ALA A 145 -15.98 -35.42 37.94
C ALA A 145 -15.41 -34.79 36.66
N PRO A 146 -14.58 -35.48 35.83
CA PRO A 146 -14.08 -34.89 34.59
C PRO A 146 -15.20 -34.63 33.58
N ILE A 147 -16.22 -35.49 33.48
CA ILE A 147 -17.37 -35.28 32.58
C ILE A 147 -18.12 -33.98 32.96
N GLY A 148 -18.40 -33.78 34.25
CA GLY A 148 -18.99 -32.52 34.74
C GLY A 148 -18.11 -31.30 34.46
N GLY A 149 -16.79 -31.45 34.64
CA GLY A 149 -15.80 -30.41 34.31
C GLY A 149 -15.76 -30.04 32.82
N PHE A 150 -15.81 -31.01 31.92
CA PHE A 150 -15.85 -30.78 30.47
C PHE A 150 -17.16 -30.13 30.03
N ILE A 151 -18.31 -30.55 30.59
CA ILE A 151 -19.61 -29.92 30.30
C ILE A 151 -19.63 -28.47 30.79
N PHE A 152 -19.14 -28.21 32.01
CA PHE A 152 -19.04 -26.84 32.54
C PHE A 152 -18.10 -25.97 31.70
N LEU A 153 -16.91 -26.47 31.35
CA LEU A 153 -15.97 -25.76 30.49
C LEU A 153 -16.58 -25.48 29.11
N PHE A 154 -17.27 -26.44 28.49
CA PHE A 154 -17.94 -26.25 27.20
C PHE A 154 -19.04 -25.18 27.29
N LEU A 155 -19.88 -25.20 28.32
CA LEU A 155 -20.92 -24.20 28.54
C LEU A 155 -20.33 -22.79 28.77
N VAL A 156 -19.24 -22.69 29.54
CA VAL A 156 -18.52 -21.43 29.76
C VAL A 156 -17.89 -20.93 28.46
N THR A 157 -17.22 -21.79 27.68
CA THR A 157 -16.65 -21.43 26.37
C THR A 157 -17.75 -21.02 25.39
N PHE A 158 -18.87 -21.75 25.31
CA PHE A 158 -20.01 -21.41 24.48
C PHE A 158 -20.63 -20.07 24.88
N TYR A 159 -20.78 -19.79 26.18
CA TYR A 159 -21.24 -18.50 26.68
C TYR A 159 -20.29 -17.36 26.30
N PHE A 160 -18.98 -17.52 26.49
CA PHE A 160 -18.00 -16.50 26.07
C PHE A 160 -17.92 -16.33 24.55
N CYS A 161 -18.05 -17.39 23.76
CA CYS A 161 -18.15 -17.31 22.31
C CYS A 161 -19.43 -16.60 21.86
N LYS A 162 -20.60 -16.95 22.41
CA LYS A 162 -21.87 -16.28 22.12
C LYS A 162 -21.80 -14.81 22.52
N ARG A 163 -21.30 -14.50 23.72
CA ARG A 163 -21.14 -13.12 24.20
C ARG A 163 -20.17 -12.30 23.35
N ARG A 164 -19.02 -12.87 22.93
CA ARG A 164 -18.12 -12.20 21.97
C ARG A 164 -18.74 -11.98 20.60
N THR A 165 -19.51 -12.95 20.09
CA THR A 165 -20.21 -12.83 18.80
C THR A 165 -21.30 -11.78 18.89
N GLN A 166 -22.01 -11.72 20.02
CA GLN A 166 -23.07 -10.75 20.26
C GLN A 166 -22.51 -9.33 20.49
N GLN A 167 -21.52 -9.12 21.37
CA GLN A 167 -20.85 -7.82 21.52
C GLN A 167 -20.22 -7.32 20.22
N ARG A 168 -19.80 -8.22 19.35
CA ARG A 168 -19.30 -7.85 18.02
C ARG A 168 -20.41 -7.41 17.08
N ARG A 169 -21.61 -8.00 17.17
CA ARG A 169 -22.78 -7.53 16.44
C ARG A 169 -23.30 -6.22 17.00
N GLU A 170 -23.33 -6.07 18.32
CA GLU A 170 -23.69 -4.84 19.01
C GLU A 170 -22.74 -3.69 18.59
N MET A 171 -21.42 -3.92 18.47
CA MET A 171 -20.50 -2.93 17.87
C MET A 171 -20.68 -2.75 16.34
N GLU A 172 -20.98 -3.80 15.57
CA GLU A 172 -21.24 -3.69 14.12
C GLU A 172 -22.58 -2.97 13.84
N GLU A 173 -23.54 -2.99 14.79
CA GLU A 173 -24.83 -2.29 14.77
C GLU A 173 -24.68 -0.84 15.31
N GLU A 174 -23.84 -0.58 16.34
CA GLU A 174 -23.45 0.77 16.78
C GLU A 174 -22.64 1.53 15.69
N GLU A 175 -21.72 0.85 14.98
CA GLU A 175 -21.05 1.37 13.77
C GLU A 175 -22.01 1.57 12.56
N GLU A 176 -23.29 1.16 12.68
CA GLU A 176 -24.34 1.43 11.69
C GLU A 176 -25.22 2.63 12.05
N GLU A 177 -25.47 2.90 13.34
CA GLU A 177 -26.21 4.09 13.77
C GLU A 177 -25.35 5.38 13.82
N GLU A 178 -24.05 5.31 14.14
CA GLU A 178 -23.20 6.52 14.28
C GLU A 178 -22.99 7.29 12.95
N PHE A 179 -23.19 6.64 11.80
CA PHE A 179 -22.96 7.22 10.45
C PHE A 179 -24.24 7.70 9.74
N GLY A 180 -25.22 8.22 10.50
CA GLY A 180 -26.43 8.85 9.98
C GLY A 180 -26.18 10.07 9.06
N GLU A 181 -27.19 10.45 8.28
CA GLU A 181 -27.08 11.39 7.15
C GLU A 181 -26.54 12.79 7.51
N LEU A 182 -25.24 12.99 7.31
CA LEU A 182 -24.57 14.29 7.33
C LEU A 182 -24.33 14.77 5.89
N GLN A 183 -24.78 15.99 5.56
CA GLN A 183 -24.51 16.56 4.24
C GLN A 183 -23.00 16.68 4.01
N GLY A 184 -22.50 16.00 2.98
CA GLY A 184 -21.09 15.99 2.59
C GLY A 184 -20.34 14.69 2.88
N THR A 185 -20.94 13.70 3.56
CA THR A 185 -20.38 12.33 3.64
C THR A 185 -20.94 11.44 2.51
N PRO A 186 -20.21 10.39 2.07
CA PRO A 186 -20.70 9.49 1.02
C PRO A 186 -21.76 8.53 1.56
N MET A 187 -22.83 8.31 0.80
CA MET A 187 -23.96 7.48 1.21
C MET A 187 -23.56 6.01 1.45
N ARG A 188 -23.98 5.42 2.58
CA ARG A 188 -23.79 3.99 2.88
C ARG A 188 -24.91 3.18 2.23
N PHE A 189 -24.57 2.42 1.19
CA PHE A 189 -25.48 1.53 0.47
C PHE A 189 -25.37 0.08 0.98
N THR A 190 -26.50 -0.62 0.97
CA THR A 190 -26.55 -2.08 1.15
C THR A 190 -26.10 -2.82 -0.11
N PHE A 191 -25.68 -4.08 0.02
CA PHE A 191 -25.28 -4.89 -1.14
C PHE A 191 -26.47 -5.16 -2.07
N GLU A 192 -27.64 -5.42 -1.51
CA GLU A 192 -28.86 -5.69 -2.29
C GLU A 192 -29.39 -4.42 -3.01
N GLN A 193 -29.24 -3.22 -2.44
CA GLN A 193 -29.52 -1.96 -3.17
C GLN A 193 -28.62 -1.83 -4.41
N LEU A 194 -27.30 -2.02 -4.28
CA LEU A 194 -26.38 -1.89 -5.42
C LEU A 194 -26.56 -3.01 -6.45
N LYS A 195 -26.87 -4.23 -6.00
CA LYS A 195 -27.20 -5.37 -6.86
C LYS A 195 -28.51 -5.16 -7.62
N ALA A 196 -29.52 -4.51 -7.02
CA ALA A 196 -30.73 -4.10 -7.72
C ALA A 196 -30.45 -2.97 -8.73
N ALA A 197 -29.75 -1.91 -8.29
CA ALA A 197 -29.41 -0.75 -9.11
C ALA A 197 -28.53 -1.07 -10.34
N THR A 198 -27.78 -2.18 -10.31
CA THR A 198 -26.90 -2.64 -11.41
C THR A 198 -27.47 -3.82 -12.20
N GLU A 199 -28.77 -4.12 -12.05
CA GLU A 199 -29.44 -5.26 -12.69
C GLU A 199 -28.71 -6.60 -12.48
N GLN A 200 -28.30 -6.86 -11.23
CA GLN A 200 -27.44 -7.99 -10.81
C GLN A 200 -26.01 -7.96 -11.38
N PHE A 201 -25.46 -6.76 -11.59
CA PHE A 201 -24.15 -6.49 -12.20
C PHE A 201 -24.07 -6.90 -13.68
N ALA A 202 -25.12 -6.64 -14.46
CA ALA A 202 -25.23 -7.06 -15.86
C ALA A 202 -24.36 -6.23 -16.83
N ASP A 203 -24.46 -4.91 -16.80
CA ASP A 203 -23.70 -4.01 -17.69
C ASP A 203 -22.32 -3.69 -17.10
N LYS A 204 -21.29 -4.42 -17.54
CA LYS A 204 -19.89 -4.19 -17.15
C LYS A 204 -19.25 -3.13 -18.05
N LEU A 205 -18.93 -1.98 -17.45
CA LEU A 205 -18.24 -0.85 -18.09
C LEU A 205 -16.73 -1.10 -18.26
N GLY A 206 -16.12 -1.90 -17.39
CA GLY A 206 -14.71 -2.25 -17.46
C GLY A 206 -14.23 -3.17 -16.34
N GLU A 207 -13.00 -3.66 -16.45
CA GLU A 207 -12.33 -4.48 -15.44
C GLU A 207 -10.82 -4.20 -15.44
N GLY A 208 -10.19 -4.24 -14.28
CA GLY A 208 -8.76 -3.99 -14.12
C GLY A 208 -8.21 -4.51 -12.79
N GLY A 209 -6.97 -4.11 -12.45
CA GLY A 209 -6.27 -4.58 -11.25
C GLY A 209 -7.03 -4.33 -9.94
N PHE A 210 -7.89 -3.30 -9.91
CA PHE A 210 -8.69 -2.87 -8.76
C PHE A 210 -10.08 -3.53 -8.68
N GLY A 211 -10.53 -4.28 -9.70
CA GLY A 211 -11.83 -4.94 -9.74
C GLY A 211 -12.62 -4.67 -11.02
N SER A 212 -13.93 -4.94 -10.98
CA SER A 212 -14.87 -4.68 -12.09
C SER A 212 -15.70 -3.42 -11.82
N VAL A 213 -16.03 -2.66 -12.87
CA VAL A 213 -16.94 -1.51 -12.80
C VAL A 213 -18.19 -1.82 -13.59
N PHE A 214 -19.35 -1.61 -12.98
CA PHE A 214 -20.67 -1.85 -13.56
C PHE A 214 -21.46 -0.55 -13.66
N LYS A 215 -22.32 -0.45 -14.67
CA LYS A 215 -23.30 0.63 -14.77
C LYS A 215 -24.48 0.32 -13.84
N GLY A 216 -25.13 1.36 -13.35
CA GLY A 216 -26.40 1.23 -12.66
C GLY A 216 -27.24 2.50 -12.71
N GLN A 217 -28.42 2.42 -12.12
CA GLN A 217 -29.40 3.49 -11.98
C GLN A 217 -29.90 3.50 -10.53
N PHE A 218 -29.83 4.64 -9.84
CA PHE A 218 -30.35 4.78 -8.48
C PHE A 218 -31.20 6.05 -8.37
N GLY A 219 -32.52 5.87 -8.19
CA GLY A 219 -33.48 6.93 -8.48
C GLY A 219 -33.32 7.40 -9.93
N ASP A 220 -33.28 8.71 -10.14
CA ASP A 220 -33.05 9.32 -11.45
C ASP A 220 -31.56 9.44 -11.83
N GLU A 221 -30.62 9.11 -10.92
CA GLU A 221 -29.18 9.25 -11.16
C GLU A 221 -28.55 8.00 -11.82
N ARG A 222 -27.84 8.21 -12.94
CA ARG A 222 -26.97 7.20 -13.58
C ARG A 222 -25.69 7.06 -12.74
N ILE A 223 -25.37 5.84 -12.29
CA ILE A 223 -24.22 5.55 -11.41
C ILE A 223 -23.23 4.56 -12.02
N ALA A 224 -21.98 4.64 -11.56
CA ALA A 224 -20.94 3.65 -11.82
C ALA A 224 -20.56 2.96 -10.50
N VAL A 225 -20.71 1.63 -10.43
CA VAL A 225 -20.46 0.81 -9.25
C VAL A 225 -19.19 -0.02 -9.44
N LYS A 226 -18.09 0.42 -8.81
CA LYS A 226 -16.80 -0.30 -8.77
C LYS A 226 -16.85 -1.35 -7.67
N ARG A 227 -16.70 -2.63 -8.02
CA ARG A 227 -16.74 -3.78 -7.12
C ARG A 227 -15.33 -4.37 -6.95
N LEU A 228 -14.86 -4.42 -5.71
CA LEU A 228 -13.47 -4.69 -5.34
C LEU A 228 -13.29 -6.17 -4.96
N ASP A 229 -13.32 -7.06 -5.95
CA ASP A 229 -13.38 -8.53 -5.76
C ASP A 229 -12.10 -9.19 -5.18
N ARG A 230 -11.01 -8.44 -4.92
CA ARG A 230 -9.71 -9.01 -4.50
C ARG A 230 -9.46 -8.89 -3.00
N SER A 231 -9.36 -10.03 -2.32
CA SER A 231 -9.10 -10.10 -0.88
C SER A 231 -7.75 -9.49 -0.47
N GLY A 232 -7.73 -8.82 0.69
CA GLY A 232 -6.54 -8.17 1.26
C GLY A 232 -6.11 -6.87 0.57
N GLN A 233 -5.93 -6.88 -0.75
CA GLN A 233 -5.55 -5.69 -1.53
C GLN A 233 -6.74 -4.71 -1.66
N GLY A 234 -7.90 -5.17 -2.13
CA GLY A 234 -9.09 -4.33 -2.34
C GLY A 234 -9.59 -3.64 -1.08
N LYS A 235 -9.35 -4.21 0.13
CA LYS A 235 -9.68 -3.54 1.40
C LYS A 235 -8.82 -2.29 1.64
N ARG A 236 -7.57 -2.26 1.19
CA ARG A 236 -6.67 -1.09 1.32
C ARG A 236 -7.03 0.00 0.33
N GLU A 237 -7.34 -0.37 -0.91
CA GLU A 237 -7.83 0.56 -1.92
C GLU A 237 -9.18 1.15 -1.50
N PHE A 238 -10.15 0.31 -1.07
CA PHE A 238 -11.42 0.75 -0.50
C PHE A 238 -11.26 1.81 0.61
N SER A 239 -10.42 1.51 1.62
CA SER A 239 -10.20 2.46 2.72
C SER A 239 -9.49 3.73 2.25
N ALA A 240 -8.56 3.65 1.28
CA ALA A 240 -7.91 4.84 0.73
C ALA A 240 -8.90 5.73 -0.04
N GLU A 241 -9.78 5.16 -0.85
CA GLU A 241 -10.79 5.92 -1.59
C GLU A 241 -11.82 6.55 -0.64
N VAL A 242 -12.45 5.77 0.25
CA VAL A 242 -13.47 6.29 1.19
C VAL A 242 -12.88 7.38 2.11
N GLN A 243 -11.63 7.23 2.57
CA GLN A 243 -10.98 8.25 3.41
C GLN A 243 -10.51 9.50 2.63
N THR A 244 -10.34 9.40 1.31
CA THR A 244 -9.75 10.48 0.50
C THR A 244 -10.80 11.15 -0.38
N ILE A 245 -11.31 10.46 -1.41
CA ILE A 245 -12.32 11.03 -2.32
C ILE A 245 -13.67 11.24 -1.62
N GLY A 246 -13.94 10.49 -0.55
CA GLY A 246 -15.17 10.63 0.25
C GLY A 246 -15.29 11.93 1.07
N SER A 247 -14.30 12.82 1.07
CA SER A 247 -14.35 14.09 1.81
C SER A 247 -14.01 15.33 0.96
N ILE A 248 -13.74 15.15 -0.34
CA ILE A 248 -13.28 16.22 -1.24
C ILE A 248 -14.20 16.30 -2.46
N HIS A 249 -14.45 17.52 -2.92
CA HIS A 249 -15.39 17.80 -4.00
C HIS A 249 -14.82 18.88 -4.92
N HIS A 250 -14.57 18.54 -6.18
CA HIS A 250 -14.01 19.45 -7.18
C HIS A 250 -14.47 19.05 -8.58
N ILE A 251 -14.72 20.02 -9.46
CA ILE A 251 -15.33 19.80 -10.79
C ILE A 251 -14.53 18.87 -11.72
N ASN A 252 -13.22 18.77 -11.51
CA ASN A 252 -12.33 17.87 -12.27
C ASN A 252 -11.90 16.61 -11.51
N LEU A 253 -12.63 16.19 -10.48
CA LEU A 253 -12.50 14.88 -9.83
C LEU A 253 -13.84 14.13 -9.95
N VAL A 254 -13.81 12.82 -10.17
CA VAL A 254 -15.03 11.99 -10.22
C VAL A 254 -15.58 11.84 -8.79
N ARG A 255 -16.78 12.35 -8.55
CA ARG A 255 -17.45 12.32 -7.24
C ARG A 255 -17.77 10.89 -6.81
N LEU A 256 -17.30 10.52 -5.62
CA LEU A 256 -17.81 9.35 -4.89
C LEU A 256 -19.18 9.72 -4.30
N ILE A 257 -20.25 9.09 -4.80
CA ILE A 257 -21.61 9.21 -4.28
C ILE A 257 -21.74 8.45 -2.95
N GLY A 258 -21.10 7.28 -2.85
CA GLY A 258 -21.25 6.40 -1.70
C GLY A 258 -20.47 5.10 -1.79
N PHE A 259 -20.71 4.19 -0.85
CA PHE A 259 -20.03 2.91 -0.76
C PHE A 259 -20.91 1.82 -0.13
N CYS A 260 -20.57 0.56 -0.37
CA CYS A 260 -21.07 -0.59 0.37
C CYS A 260 -19.93 -1.30 1.10
N ALA A 261 -20.12 -1.58 2.39
CA ALA A 261 -19.12 -2.17 3.29
C ALA A 261 -19.55 -3.50 3.96
N GLU A 262 -20.66 -4.10 3.54
CA GLU A 262 -21.23 -5.29 4.18
C GLU A 262 -20.33 -6.53 4.10
N LYS A 263 -20.15 -7.24 5.22
CA LYS A 263 -19.49 -8.57 5.26
C LYS A 263 -18.15 -8.53 4.49
N SER A 264 -18.01 -9.32 3.43
CA SER A 264 -16.87 -9.34 2.50
C SER A 264 -17.02 -8.41 1.28
N HIS A 265 -18.21 -7.89 1.01
CA HIS A 265 -18.49 -7.03 -0.14
C HIS A 265 -17.90 -5.64 0.07
N ARG A 266 -17.13 -5.15 -0.90
CA ARG A 266 -16.61 -3.78 -0.92
C ARG A 266 -16.88 -3.18 -2.29
N LEU A 267 -17.76 -2.18 -2.32
CA LEU A 267 -18.16 -1.49 -3.55
C LEU A 267 -18.11 0.02 -3.33
N LEU A 268 -17.76 0.75 -4.38
CA LEU A 268 -17.70 2.21 -4.41
C LEU A 268 -18.63 2.69 -5.53
N VAL A 269 -19.40 3.74 -5.25
CA VAL A 269 -20.45 4.26 -6.14
C VAL A 269 -20.05 5.67 -6.55
N TYR A 270 -19.95 5.91 -7.85
CA TYR A 270 -19.55 7.18 -8.43
C TYR A 270 -20.61 7.69 -9.42
N GLU A 271 -20.52 8.96 -9.78
CA GLU A 271 -21.22 9.50 -10.95
C GLU A 271 -20.86 8.74 -12.23
N TYR A 272 -21.83 8.47 -13.09
CA TYR A 272 -21.60 7.82 -14.38
C TYR A 272 -21.04 8.80 -15.41
N MET A 273 -19.86 8.49 -15.95
CA MET A 273 -19.13 9.30 -16.93
C MET A 273 -19.36 8.75 -18.36
N PRO A 274 -20.27 9.33 -19.18
CA PRO A 274 -20.86 8.59 -20.31
C PRO A 274 -19.94 8.38 -21.50
N LYS A 275 -18.91 9.21 -21.69
CA LYS A 275 -17.89 9.01 -22.74
C LYS A 275 -16.76 8.08 -22.30
N GLY A 276 -16.78 7.59 -21.06
CA GLY A 276 -15.78 6.67 -20.53
C GLY A 276 -14.40 7.31 -20.37
N SER A 277 -13.35 6.50 -20.49
CA SER A 277 -11.96 6.89 -20.30
C SER A 277 -11.32 7.54 -21.52
N LEU A 278 -10.42 8.51 -21.28
CA LEU A 278 -9.70 9.28 -22.30
C LEU A 278 -8.89 8.40 -23.25
N ASP A 279 -8.38 7.27 -22.78
CA ASP A 279 -7.60 6.32 -23.59
C ASP A 279 -8.37 5.79 -24.81
N ARG A 280 -9.70 5.73 -24.74
CA ARG A 280 -10.57 5.36 -25.86
C ARG A 280 -10.61 6.44 -26.96
N TRP A 281 -10.36 7.70 -26.61
CA TRP A 281 -10.46 8.86 -27.50
C TRP A 281 -9.13 9.31 -28.11
N ILE A 282 -8.01 8.97 -27.47
CA ILE A 282 -6.66 9.18 -28.03
C ILE A 282 -6.08 7.90 -28.65
N TYR A 283 -6.44 6.73 -28.11
CA TYR A 283 -6.09 5.38 -28.56
C TYR A 283 -6.77 4.90 -29.86
N CYS A 284 -8.11 4.87 -29.85
CA CYS A 284 -8.88 3.98 -30.73
C CYS A 284 -9.22 4.58 -32.10
N ARG A 285 -8.38 4.27 -33.09
CA ARG A 285 -8.56 4.67 -34.51
C ARG A 285 -9.48 3.75 -35.33
N HIS A 286 -10.03 2.69 -34.72
CA HIS A 286 -10.72 1.61 -35.43
C HIS A 286 -12.25 1.66 -35.39
N ASP A 287 -12.85 2.29 -34.38
CA ASP A 287 -14.30 2.55 -34.38
C ASP A 287 -14.61 3.77 -35.25
N LYS A 288 -15.04 3.53 -36.49
CA LYS A 288 -15.42 4.53 -37.50
C LYS A 288 -16.62 5.42 -37.12
N VAL A 289 -17.06 5.38 -35.87
CA VAL A 289 -18.28 6.01 -35.34
C VAL A 289 -17.97 7.28 -34.55
N ALA A 290 -16.76 7.40 -33.98
CA ALA A 290 -16.34 8.57 -33.21
C ALA A 290 -15.32 9.42 -34.00
N SER A 291 -15.58 10.73 -34.09
CA SER A 291 -14.58 11.68 -34.59
C SER A 291 -13.42 11.80 -33.59
N PRO A 292 -12.15 11.92 -34.05
CA PRO A 292 -11.03 12.25 -33.18
C PRO A 292 -11.26 13.56 -32.44
N LEU A 293 -10.72 13.69 -31.21
CA LEU A 293 -10.78 14.95 -30.46
C LEU A 293 -10.05 16.06 -31.23
N ASP A 294 -10.70 17.23 -31.37
CA ASP A 294 -10.07 18.46 -31.86
C ASP A 294 -9.06 19.04 -30.84
N TRP A 295 -8.26 20.01 -31.28
CA TRP A 295 -7.22 20.63 -30.48
C TRP A 295 -7.77 21.41 -29.29
N SER A 296 -8.89 22.12 -29.47
CA SER A 296 -9.54 22.87 -28.39
C SER A 296 -9.99 21.95 -27.26
N THR A 297 -10.58 20.81 -27.60
CA THR A 297 -11.03 19.75 -26.68
C THR A 297 -9.85 19.08 -25.98
N ARG A 298 -8.74 18.83 -26.69
CA ARG A 298 -7.49 18.32 -26.08
C ARG A 298 -6.91 19.31 -25.06
N CYS A 299 -6.82 20.59 -25.41
CA CYS A 299 -6.42 21.65 -24.48
C CYS A 299 -7.35 21.74 -23.26
N LYS A 300 -8.67 21.70 -23.47
CA LYS A 300 -9.67 21.68 -22.38
C LYS A 300 -9.45 20.49 -21.44
N ILE A 301 -9.22 19.29 -21.97
CA ILE A 301 -8.94 18.08 -21.21
C ILE A 301 -7.63 18.22 -20.41
N ILE A 302 -6.55 18.71 -21.01
CA ILE A 302 -5.27 18.95 -20.34
C ILE A 302 -5.43 19.93 -19.17
N THR A 303 -6.09 21.07 -19.39
CA THR A 303 -6.38 22.06 -18.34
C THR A 303 -7.26 21.50 -17.22
N HIS A 304 -8.25 20.68 -17.54
CA HIS A 304 -9.09 20.02 -16.54
C HIS A 304 -8.31 19.01 -15.68
N ILE A 305 -7.44 18.19 -16.28
CA ILE A 305 -6.55 17.30 -15.52
C ILE A 305 -5.62 18.14 -14.61
N ALA A 306 -5.07 19.24 -15.15
CA ALA A 306 -4.16 20.10 -14.40
C ALA A 306 -4.82 20.76 -13.18
N LYS A 307 -6.07 21.24 -13.33
CA LYS A 307 -6.88 21.78 -12.22
C LYS A 307 -7.23 20.71 -11.19
N GLY A 308 -7.59 19.50 -11.65
CA GLY A 308 -7.81 18.35 -10.75
C GLY A 308 -6.59 18.03 -9.87
N LEU A 309 -5.38 18.04 -10.43
CA LEU A 309 -4.15 17.83 -9.66
C LEU A 309 -3.80 19.04 -8.77
N SER A 310 -3.96 20.28 -9.25
CA SER A 310 -3.77 21.50 -8.44
C SER A 310 -4.58 21.44 -7.15
N TYR A 311 -5.86 21.13 -7.25
CA TYR A 311 -6.74 21.00 -6.09
C TYR A 311 -6.25 19.94 -5.08
N LEU A 312 -5.89 18.75 -5.57
CA LEU A 312 -5.36 17.65 -4.75
C LEU A 312 -4.02 18.00 -4.07
N HIS A 313 -3.12 18.71 -4.77
CA HIS A 313 -1.76 18.98 -4.34
C HIS A 313 -1.67 20.21 -3.41
N GLU A 314 -2.45 21.24 -3.71
CA GLU A 314 -2.23 22.59 -3.21
C GLU A 314 -3.41 23.13 -2.38
N GLU A 315 -4.65 22.69 -2.64
CA GLU A 315 -5.87 23.26 -2.01
C GLU A 315 -6.46 22.35 -0.90
N CYS A 316 -6.45 21.03 -1.06
CA CYS A 316 -6.91 20.07 -0.04
C CYS A 316 -6.20 20.23 1.32
N THR A 317 -6.89 20.02 2.44
CA THR A 317 -6.34 20.24 3.81
C THR A 317 -5.01 19.52 4.01
N LYS A 318 -4.94 18.23 3.68
CA LYS A 318 -3.69 17.49 3.46
C LYS A 318 -3.37 17.48 1.97
N ARG A 319 -2.09 17.44 1.61
CA ARG A 319 -1.66 17.25 0.21
C ARG A 319 -1.97 15.81 -0.19
N ILE A 320 -2.58 15.60 -1.36
CA ILE A 320 -3.00 14.28 -1.84
C ILE A 320 -2.23 13.96 -3.12
N ALA A 321 -1.33 12.98 -3.08
CA ALA A 321 -0.72 12.43 -4.29
C ALA A 321 -1.60 11.31 -4.85
N HIS A 322 -1.91 11.33 -6.15
CA HIS A 322 -2.80 10.41 -6.84
C HIS A 322 -2.12 9.05 -7.11
N LEU A 323 -0.89 9.10 -7.62
CA LEU A 323 0.05 8.00 -7.89
C LEU A 323 -0.36 7.01 -8.99
N ASP A 324 -1.44 7.29 -9.73
CA ASP A 324 -1.86 6.53 -10.92
C ASP A 324 -2.55 7.43 -11.96
N VAL A 325 -1.94 8.57 -12.29
CA VAL A 325 -2.42 9.48 -13.35
C VAL A 325 -2.08 8.88 -14.72
N LYS A 326 -3.10 8.52 -15.50
CA LYS A 326 -2.98 7.90 -16.84
C LYS A 326 -4.31 8.03 -17.61
N PRO A 327 -4.36 7.86 -18.95
CA PRO A 327 -5.58 8.12 -19.72
C PRO A 327 -6.75 7.17 -19.42
N GLN A 328 -6.49 5.97 -18.86
CA GLN A 328 -7.55 5.06 -18.38
C GLN A 328 -8.27 5.61 -17.14
N ASN A 329 -7.58 6.39 -16.31
CA ASN A 329 -8.09 6.93 -15.05
C ASN A 329 -8.64 8.37 -15.20
N ILE A 330 -8.65 8.92 -16.42
CA ILE A 330 -9.22 10.22 -16.75
C ILE A 330 -10.53 9.97 -17.49
N LEU A 331 -11.66 10.28 -16.85
CA LEU A 331 -12.99 10.03 -17.40
C LEU A 331 -13.60 11.30 -17.98
N LEU A 332 -14.48 11.14 -18.98
CA LEU A 332 -15.06 12.21 -19.78
C LEU A 332 -16.59 12.20 -19.68
N ASP A 333 -17.18 13.36 -19.41
CA ASP A 333 -18.64 13.54 -19.35
C ASP A 333 -19.25 13.78 -20.75
N ASP A 334 -20.56 14.05 -20.81
CA ASP A 334 -21.28 14.29 -22.07
C ASP A 334 -20.77 15.52 -22.86
N ASP A 335 -20.00 16.43 -22.25
CA ASP A 335 -19.41 17.62 -22.88
C ASP A 335 -17.88 17.53 -23.09
N PHE A 336 -17.25 16.37 -22.83
CA PHE A 336 -15.79 16.21 -22.78
C PHE A 336 -15.08 17.05 -21.70
N ASN A 337 -15.73 17.35 -20.57
CA ASN A 337 -15.01 17.81 -19.39
C ASN A 337 -14.32 16.61 -18.73
N ALA A 338 -13.07 16.78 -18.33
CA ALA A 338 -12.25 15.69 -17.80
C ALA A 338 -12.30 15.67 -16.27
N LYS A 339 -12.37 14.46 -15.71
CA LYS A 339 -12.34 14.20 -14.28
C LYS A 339 -11.35 13.07 -13.95
N LEU A 340 -10.51 13.27 -12.94
CA LEU A 340 -9.63 12.24 -12.40
C LEU A 340 -10.40 11.22 -11.57
N SER A 341 -10.01 9.96 -11.66
CA SER A 341 -10.67 8.81 -11.03
C SER A 341 -9.68 7.73 -10.60
N ASP A 342 -10.17 6.72 -9.88
CA ASP A 342 -9.40 5.62 -9.27
C ASP A 342 -8.35 6.10 -8.24
N PHE A 343 -8.85 6.51 -7.09
CA PHE A 343 -8.01 6.98 -5.98
C PHE A 343 -7.41 5.82 -5.18
N GLY A 344 -7.54 4.55 -5.62
CA GLY A 344 -7.15 3.37 -4.84
C GLY A 344 -5.67 3.34 -4.41
N LEU A 345 -4.81 4.07 -5.14
CA LEU A 345 -3.38 4.18 -4.84
C LEU A 345 -2.97 5.46 -4.07
N CYS A 346 -3.87 6.42 -3.88
CA CYS A 346 -3.56 7.77 -3.40
C CYS A 346 -2.90 7.82 -2.01
N LYS A 347 -2.10 8.86 -1.75
CA LYS A 347 -1.42 9.07 -0.46
C LYS A 347 -1.66 10.46 0.08
N LEU A 348 -2.16 10.52 1.31
CA LEU A 348 -2.19 11.73 2.12
C LEU A 348 -0.75 12.05 2.58
N ILE A 349 -0.35 13.30 2.40
CA ILE A 349 0.91 13.89 2.83
C ILE A 349 0.54 15.08 3.72
N ASP A 350 0.92 15.03 4.99
CA ASP A 350 0.72 16.13 5.92
C ASP A 350 1.53 17.37 5.48
N ARG A 351 1.02 18.58 5.74
CA ARG A 351 1.56 19.81 5.10
C ARG A 351 2.95 20.20 5.60
N ASP A 352 3.33 19.74 6.79
CA ASP A 352 4.68 19.81 7.39
C ASP A 352 5.65 18.77 6.81
N MET A 353 5.14 17.69 6.23
CA MET A 353 5.93 16.65 5.56
C MET A 353 6.26 17.05 4.12
N SER A 354 7.55 16.95 3.79
CA SER A 354 8.04 17.12 2.42
C SER A 354 7.79 15.91 1.52
N GLN A 355 7.66 14.71 2.10
CA GLN A 355 7.62 13.43 1.37
C GLN A 355 7.05 12.30 2.23
N VAL A 356 6.57 11.22 1.60
CA VAL A 356 6.13 9.99 2.26
C VAL A 356 6.91 8.78 1.74
N VAL A 357 7.33 7.91 2.67
CA VAL A 357 7.93 6.60 2.33
C VAL A 357 6.81 5.61 2.02
N THR A 358 6.78 5.11 0.78
CA THR A 358 5.78 4.14 0.33
C THR A 358 6.41 3.04 -0.52
N ARG A 359 5.75 1.89 -0.64
CA ARG A 359 6.15 0.84 -1.58
C ARG A 359 5.79 1.25 -3.00
N MET A 360 6.66 0.93 -3.95
CA MET A 360 6.44 1.10 -5.39
C MET A 360 5.06 0.56 -5.81
N ARG A 361 4.27 1.45 -6.42
CA ARG A 361 2.91 1.22 -6.95
C ARG A 361 2.65 2.25 -8.06
N GLY A 362 1.57 2.05 -8.82
CA GLY A 362 1.22 2.84 -10.00
C GLY A 362 1.53 2.07 -11.28
N THR A 363 1.10 2.61 -12.42
CA THR A 363 1.21 1.93 -13.72
C THR A 363 2.59 2.14 -14.37
N PRO A 364 3.32 1.07 -14.78
CA PRO A 364 4.57 1.20 -15.53
C PRO A 364 4.41 2.06 -16.79
N GLY A 365 5.43 2.84 -17.13
CA GLY A 365 5.37 3.86 -18.18
C GLY A 365 4.89 5.24 -17.70
N TYR A 366 4.25 5.34 -16.53
CA TYR A 366 3.87 6.61 -15.90
C TYR A 366 4.69 6.90 -14.63
N LEU A 367 5.42 5.91 -14.10
CA LEU A 367 6.21 6.04 -12.88
C LEU A 367 7.39 7.01 -13.05
N ALA A 368 7.39 8.09 -12.27
CA ALA A 368 8.49 9.03 -12.16
C ALA A 368 9.83 8.40 -11.70
N PRO A 369 11.00 8.91 -12.15
CA PRO A 369 12.33 8.37 -11.82
C PRO A 369 12.60 8.14 -10.32
N GLU A 370 12.11 9.02 -9.44
CA GLU A 370 12.35 8.96 -8.00
C GLU A 370 11.70 7.76 -7.29
N TRP A 371 10.82 6.99 -7.95
CA TRP A 371 10.28 5.73 -7.40
C TRP A 371 11.35 4.71 -7.01
N LEU A 372 12.56 4.79 -7.59
CA LEU A 372 13.73 4.01 -7.18
C LEU A 372 14.21 4.34 -5.75
N THR A 373 13.94 5.54 -5.25
CA THR A 373 14.39 6.04 -3.93
C THR A 373 13.41 5.73 -2.79
N SER A 374 12.20 5.25 -3.11
CA SER A 374 11.06 5.04 -2.19
C SER A 374 10.57 6.29 -1.43
N GLN A 375 11.09 7.48 -1.72
CA GLN A 375 10.63 8.77 -1.20
C GLN A 375 9.73 9.42 -2.26
N ILE A 376 8.43 9.56 -1.96
CA ILE A 376 7.43 10.04 -2.92
C ILE A 376 6.80 11.33 -2.44
N THR A 377 6.62 12.25 -3.39
CA THR A 377 5.94 13.54 -3.24
C THR A 377 4.85 13.65 -4.32
N GLU A 378 4.07 14.73 -4.29
CA GLU A 378 3.14 15.09 -5.35
C GLU A 378 3.79 15.23 -6.73
N LYS A 379 5.11 15.52 -6.79
CA LYS A 379 5.87 15.65 -8.04
C LYS A 379 5.87 14.39 -8.91
N ALA A 380 5.56 13.23 -8.34
CA ALA A 380 5.36 12.00 -9.10
C ALA A 380 4.14 12.10 -10.05
N ASP A 381 3.05 12.75 -9.62
CA ASP A 381 1.86 12.96 -10.45
C ASP A 381 2.13 13.96 -11.58
N ILE A 382 2.97 14.97 -11.33
CA ILE A 382 3.37 15.96 -12.35
C ILE A 382 4.16 15.29 -13.48
N TYR A 383 5.05 14.34 -13.18
CA TYR A 383 5.70 13.53 -14.21
C TYR A 383 4.69 12.70 -15.02
N SER A 384 3.79 12.00 -14.33
CA SER A 384 2.71 11.22 -14.96
C SER A 384 1.80 12.08 -15.85
N PHE A 385 1.49 13.31 -15.43
CA PHE A 385 0.76 14.29 -16.23
C PHE A 385 1.54 14.68 -17.49
N GLY A 386 2.85 14.90 -17.40
CA GLY A 386 3.72 15.14 -18.56
C GLY A 386 3.69 13.99 -19.57
N VAL A 387 3.65 12.73 -19.11
CA VAL A 387 3.45 11.55 -19.97
C VAL A 387 2.08 11.62 -20.66
N VAL A 388 1.00 11.85 -19.91
CA VAL A 388 -0.37 11.96 -20.43
C VAL A 388 -0.50 13.05 -21.50
N VAL A 389 0.11 14.22 -21.32
CA VAL A 389 0.10 15.30 -22.32
C VAL A 389 0.75 14.84 -23.63
N MET A 390 1.88 14.13 -23.56
CA MET A 390 2.54 13.59 -24.76
C MET A 390 1.71 12.52 -25.47
N GLU A 391 0.98 11.68 -24.74
CA GLU A 391 0.04 10.71 -25.32
C GLU A 391 -1.16 11.42 -26.01
N ILE A 392 -1.68 12.50 -25.42
CA ILE A 392 -2.77 13.32 -26.00
C ILE A 392 -2.32 13.99 -27.31
N ILE A 393 -1.08 14.49 -27.38
CA ILE A 393 -0.55 15.18 -28.56
C ILE A 393 -0.19 14.20 -29.70
N SER A 394 0.40 13.05 -29.35
CA SER A 394 0.86 12.06 -30.34
C SER A 394 -0.21 11.08 -30.79
N GLY A 395 -1.27 10.87 -29.99
CA GLY A 395 -2.25 9.81 -30.25
C GLY A 395 -1.63 8.41 -30.20
N ARG A 396 -0.60 8.23 -29.36
CA ARG A 396 0.18 6.99 -29.16
C ARG A 396 0.31 6.69 -27.67
N LYS A 397 0.48 5.41 -27.32
CA LYS A 397 0.80 4.97 -25.95
C LYS A 397 2.25 5.31 -25.61
N ASN A 398 2.55 5.65 -24.35
CA ASN A 398 3.95 5.87 -23.96
C ASN A 398 4.80 4.58 -24.08
N LEU A 399 4.24 3.43 -23.72
CA LEU A 399 4.84 2.12 -23.97
C LEU A 399 3.98 1.37 -24.99
N ASP A 400 4.46 1.27 -26.23
CA ASP A 400 3.75 0.68 -27.36
C ASP A 400 4.60 -0.40 -28.04
N THR A 401 4.39 -1.66 -27.64
CA THR A 401 5.09 -2.82 -28.20
C THR A 401 4.61 -3.21 -29.61
N SER A 402 3.75 -2.42 -30.25
CA SER A 402 3.41 -2.58 -31.68
C SER A 402 4.32 -1.77 -32.62
N GLN A 403 5.18 -0.92 -32.05
CA GLN A 403 6.15 -0.07 -32.78
C GLN A 403 7.49 -0.80 -33.00
N SER A 404 8.35 -0.25 -33.86
CA SER A 404 9.76 -0.65 -33.92
C SER A 404 10.47 -0.37 -32.59
N GLU A 405 11.53 -1.13 -32.27
CA GLU A 405 12.25 -1.04 -30.99
C GLU A 405 12.69 0.41 -30.64
N GLU A 406 13.18 1.14 -31.65
CA GLU A 406 13.58 2.55 -31.58
C GLU A 406 12.43 3.50 -31.20
N SER A 407 11.18 3.07 -31.34
CA SER A 407 9.96 3.86 -31.14
C SER A 407 9.01 3.30 -30.08
N ILE A 408 9.35 2.22 -29.35
CA ILE A 408 8.49 1.62 -28.31
C ILE A 408 8.19 2.61 -27.18
N HIS A 409 9.14 3.48 -26.81
CA HIS A 409 9.00 4.42 -25.68
C HIS A 409 8.89 5.87 -26.14
N LEU A 410 7.70 6.47 -25.98
CA LEU A 410 7.40 7.83 -26.47
C LEU A 410 8.26 8.91 -25.79
N ILE A 411 8.56 8.79 -24.50
CA ILE A 411 9.41 9.78 -23.81
C ILE A 411 10.89 9.70 -24.26
N THR A 412 11.40 8.52 -24.65
CA THR A 412 12.71 8.41 -25.30
C THR A 412 12.71 9.04 -26.69
N LEU A 413 11.63 8.85 -27.46
CA LEU A 413 11.47 9.48 -28.77
C LEU A 413 11.35 11.01 -28.66
N LEU A 414 10.65 11.53 -27.64
CA LEU A 414 10.62 12.97 -27.32
C LEU A 414 12.02 13.52 -27.06
N GLU A 415 12.85 12.79 -26.32
CA GLU A 415 14.23 13.16 -26.03
C GLU A 415 15.09 13.22 -27.31
N GLU A 416 14.96 12.28 -28.25
CA GLU A 416 15.63 12.33 -29.56
C GLU A 416 15.14 13.52 -30.42
N LYS A 417 13.82 13.73 -30.47
CA LYS A 417 13.21 14.73 -31.34
C LYS A 417 13.43 16.17 -30.87
N VAL A 418 13.49 16.43 -29.56
CA VAL A 418 13.90 17.77 -29.07
C VAL A 418 15.39 18.03 -29.33
N LYS A 419 16.25 17.03 -29.13
CA LYS A 419 17.71 17.14 -29.40
C LYS A 419 18.06 17.31 -30.88
N SER A 420 17.10 17.07 -31.78
CA SER A 420 17.29 17.18 -33.23
C SER A 420 16.33 18.18 -33.91
N ASP A 421 15.69 19.06 -33.13
CA ASP A 421 14.74 20.09 -33.57
C ASP A 421 13.61 19.58 -34.50
N ARG A 422 13.06 18.41 -34.15
CA ARG A 422 12.02 17.69 -34.91
C ARG A 422 10.80 17.37 -34.06
N LEU A 423 10.43 18.24 -33.11
CA LEU A 423 9.22 18.08 -32.29
C LEU A 423 7.93 17.92 -33.13
N VAL A 424 7.88 18.52 -34.32
CA VAL A 424 6.75 18.39 -35.25
C VAL A 424 6.46 16.92 -35.63
N ASP A 425 7.48 16.06 -35.68
CA ASP A 425 7.34 14.62 -35.99
C ASP A 425 6.50 13.85 -34.95
N LEU A 426 6.30 14.41 -33.75
CA LEU A 426 5.55 13.79 -32.64
C LEU A 426 4.07 14.18 -32.62
N ILE A 427 3.65 15.15 -33.42
CA ILE A 427 2.24 15.57 -33.53
C ILE A 427 1.49 14.48 -34.31
N ASP A 428 0.29 14.08 -33.87
CA ASP A 428 -0.49 13.10 -34.64
C ASP A 428 -0.76 13.58 -36.07
N ASN A 429 -0.11 12.94 -37.05
CA ASN A 429 -0.24 13.22 -38.47
C ASN A 429 -1.66 13.00 -39.03
N ASN A 430 -2.57 12.45 -38.22
CA ASN A 430 -3.96 12.18 -38.58
C ASN A 430 -4.92 13.25 -38.01
N SER A 431 -4.43 14.16 -37.18
CA SER A 431 -5.17 15.33 -36.71
C SER A 431 -4.80 16.56 -37.53
N ASN A 432 -5.51 16.79 -38.63
CA ASN A 432 -5.34 17.97 -39.49
C ASN A 432 -5.42 19.29 -38.69
N ASP A 433 -6.19 19.31 -37.60
CA ASP A 433 -6.38 20.45 -36.72
C ASP A 433 -5.15 20.72 -35.83
N MET A 434 -4.54 19.70 -35.23
CA MET A 434 -3.23 19.87 -34.55
C MET A 434 -2.10 20.17 -35.54
N GLN A 435 -2.21 19.71 -36.78
CA GLN A 435 -1.29 20.05 -37.86
C GLN A 435 -1.47 21.51 -38.38
N ALA A 436 -2.59 22.16 -38.07
CA ALA A 436 -2.76 23.61 -38.25
C ALA A 436 -2.20 24.40 -37.06
N HIS A 437 -2.48 23.96 -35.82
CA HIS A 437 -2.08 24.62 -34.57
C HIS A 437 -0.65 24.28 -34.09
N LYS A 438 0.28 23.96 -35.01
CA LYS A 438 1.60 23.39 -34.69
C LYS A 438 2.39 24.14 -33.61
N GLN A 439 2.36 25.47 -33.62
CA GLN A 439 3.15 26.27 -32.67
C GLN A 439 2.59 26.19 -31.24
N ASP A 440 1.28 26.07 -31.08
CA ASP A 440 0.62 25.89 -29.78
C ASP A 440 0.83 24.47 -29.27
N VAL A 441 0.81 23.49 -30.19
CA VAL A 441 1.12 22.09 -29.88
C VAL A 441 2.57 21.93 -29.41
N ILE A 442 3.54 22.64 -30.03
CA ILE A 442 4.94 22.67 -29.56
C ILE A 442 5.04 23.32 -28.17
N GLN A 443 4.33 24.43 -27.90
CA GLN A 443 4.29 25.02 -26.56
C GLN A 443 3.73 24.04 -25.51
N MET A 444 2.71 23.25 -25.87
CA MET A 444 2.18 22.19 -25.01
C MET A 444 3.19 21.05 -24.78
N MET A 445 4.01 20.68 -25.78
CA MET A 445 5.14 19.77 -25.58
C MET A 445 6.21 20.36 -24.65
N MET A 446 6.49 21.66 -24.72
CA MET A 446 7.44 22.32 -23.80
C MET A 446 6.94 22.30 -22.36
N LEU A 447 5.64 22.54 -22.14
CA LEU A 447 5.01 22.36 -20.83
C LEU A 447 5.13 20.91 -20.33
N ALA A 448 4.89 19.92 -21.19
CA ALA A 448 5.09 18.51 -20.85
C ALA A 448 6.56 18.19 -20.48
N MET A 449 7.54 18.71 -21.22
CA MET A 449 8.97 18.53 -20.93
C MET A 449 9.40 19.18 -19.61
N TRP A 450 8.77 20.29 -19.19
CA TRP A 450 8.97 20.88 -17.86
C TRP A 450 8.38 20.00 -16.74
N CYS A 451 7.25 19.34 -17.00
CA CYS A 451 6.67 18.32 -16.11
C CYS A 451 7.50 17.03 -16.05
N LEU A 452 8.22 16.66 -17.12
CA LEU A 452 8.99 15.41 -17.25
C LEU A 452 10.43 15.47 -16.69
N GLN A 453 10.85 16.56 -16.06
CA GLN A 453 12.22 16.70 -15.52
C GLN A 453 12.60 15.56 -14.57
N ILE A 454 13.80 14.97 -14.73
CA ILE A 454 14.26 13.87 -13.87
C ILE A 454 14.35 14.31 -12.40
N ASP A 455 14.89 15.50 -12.13
CA ASP A 455 14.83 16.10 -10.80
C ASP A 455 13.41 16.63 -10.49
N SER A 456 12.71 15.93 -9.60
CA SER A 456 11.40 16.32 -9.04
C SER A 456 11.34 17.78 -8.53
N LYS A 457 12.47 18.38 -8.15
CA LYS A 457 12.53 19.78 -7.71
C LYS A 457 12.39 20.78 -8.86
N LYS A 458 12.85 20.42 -10.07
CA LYS A 458 12.77 21.27 -11.29
C LYS A 458 11.39 21.23 -11.95
N ARG A 459 10.60 20.17 -11.68
CA ARG A 459 9.20 20.10 -12.12
C ARG A 459 8.37 21.22 -11.49
N PRO A 460 7.41 21.83 -12.21
CA PRO A 460 6.53 22.85 -11.67
C PRO A 460 5.61 22.30 -10.57
N LYS A 461 4.91 23.22 -9.88
CA LYS A 461 3.65 22.95 -9.17
C LYS A 461 2.49 22.88 -10.17
N MET A 462 1.39 22.22 -9.82
CA MET A 462 0.25 22.15 -10.73
C MET A 462 -0.49 23.49 -10.84
N SER A 463 -0.46 24.33 -9.81
CA SER A 463 -0.94 25.72 -9.91
C SER A 463 -0.09 26.60 -10.84
N GLU A 464 1.16 26.24 -11.14
CA GLU A 464 2.00 26.90 -12.15
C GLU A 464 1.67 26.37 -13.56
N VAL A 465 1.49 25.06 -13.70
CA VAL A 465 0.98 24.43 -14.95
C VAL A 465 -0.36 25.02 -15.37
N VAL A 466 -1.31 25.18 -14.44
CA VAL A 466 -2.61 25.81 -14.72
C VAL A 466 -2.44 27.26 -15.18
N LYS A 467 -1.59 28.06 -14.54
CA LYS A 467 -1.34 29.45 -14.96
C LYS A 467 -0.76 29.57 -16.36
N VAL A 468 0.10 28.62 -16.78
CA VAL A 468 0.61 28.56 -18.15
C VAL A 468 -0.50 28.20 -19.15
N LEU A 469 -1.32 27.20 -18.83
CA LEU A 469 -2.47 26.80 -19.65
C LEU A 469 -3.55 27.89 -19.77
N GLU A 470 -3.63 28.78 -18.78
CA GLU A 470 -4.50 29.96 -18.79
C GLU A 470 -3.83 31.23 -19.37
N GLY A 471 -2.58 31.13 -19.86
CA GLY A 471 -1.86 32.24 -20.50
C GLY A 471 -1.39 33.35 -19.54
N THR A 472 -1.49 33.13 -18.22
CA THR A 472 -1.11 34.09 -17.17
C THR A 472 0.35 33.98 -16.74
N MET A 473 1.06 32.96 -17.21
CA MET A 473 2.46 32.66 -16.91
C MET A 473 3.11 31.99 -18.13
N THR A 474 4.43 32.14 -18.29
CA THR A 474 5.23 31.35 -19.24
C THR A 474 5.87 30.16 -18.54
N ALA A 475 5.95 29.00 -19.19
CA ALA A 475 6.74 27.87 -18.68
C ALA A 475 8.23 28.25 -18.58
N ASP A 476 8.97 27.58 -17.68
CA ASP A 476 10.43 27.70 -17.68
C ASP A 476 11.02 27.11 -18.97
N LEU A 477 11.97 27.82 -19.57
CA LEU A 477 12.65 27.44 -20.79
C LEU A 477 13.97 26.71 -20.52
N ASN A 478 14.46 26.72 -19.26
CA ASN A 478 15.69 26.05 -18.83
C ASN A 478 15.47 24.55 -18.58
N ILE A 479 14.83 23.89 -19.53
CA ILE A 479 14.43 22.48 -19.48
C ILE A 479 15.66 21.60 -19.76
N GLU A 480 16.01 20.70 -18.85
CA GLU A 480 16.98 19.66 -19.16
C GLU A 480 16.31 18.63 -20.08
N HIS A 481 16.77 18.56 -21.33
CA HIS A 481 16.28 17.61 -22.33
C HIS A 481 16.80 16.18 -22.09
N ASN A 482 16.75 15.69 -20.86
CA ASN A 482 16.97 14.29 -20.52
C ASN A 482 15.80 13.88 -19.61
N PHE A 483 14.95 12.97 -20.06
CA PHE A 483 13.68 12.62 -19.41
C PHE A 483 13.64 11.18 -18.90
N VAL A 484 14.62 10.37 -19.30
CA VAL A 484 14.75 8.94 -18.97
C VAL A 484 16.07 8.69 -18.24
N VAL A 485 16.05 7.84 -17.22
CA VAL A 485 17.28 7.47 -16.47
C VAL A 485 18.06 6.40 -17.24
N THR A 486 18.98 6.85 -18.09
CA THR A 486 19.94 5.98 -18.78
C THR A 486 21.01 5.51 -17.79
N THR A 487 20.77 4.38 -17.12
CA THR A 487 21.83 3.71 -16.33
C THR A 487 22.98 3.33 -17.27
N PRO A 488 24.23 3.80 -17.06
CA PRO A 488 25.35 3.38 -17.88
C PRO A 488 25.56 1.87 -17.73
N ALA A 489 25.35 1.12 -18.82
CA ALA A 489 25.60 -0.30 -18.83
C ALA A 489 27.11 -0.54 -18.77
N ASN A 490 27.62 -0.88 -17.57
CA ASN A 490 29.01 -1.26 -17.35
C ASN A 490 29.30 -2.65 -17.96
N PHE A 491 29.23 -2.75 -19.29
CA PHE A 491 29.82 -3.83 -20.07
C PHE A 491 31.34 -3.70 -20.00
N GLY A 492 31.91 -4.17 -18.89
CA GLY A 492 33.35 -4.27 -18.71
C GLY A 492 33.97 -5.16 -19.80
N SER A 493 35.06 -4.68 -20.40
CA SER A 493 35.68 -5.32 -21.56
C SER A 493 36.11 -6.77 -21.30
N THR A 494 35.75 -7.66 -22.22
CA THR A 494 36.54 -8.81 -22.69
C THR A 494 37.41 -9.53 -21.66
N GLY A 495 36.84 -10.53 -20.98
CA GLY A 495 37.59 -11.60 -20.30
C GLY A 495 37.17 -12.96 -20.85
N ASN A 496 38.08 -13.67 -21.53
CA ASN A 496 37.79 -14.98 -22.11
C ASN A 496 37.51 -16.03 -21.02
N LEU A 497 36.35 -16.69 -21.06
CA LEU A 497 36.22 -18.04 -20.51
C LEU A 497 35.24 -18.92 -21.31
N SER A 498 35.71 -20.13 -21.57
CA SER A 498 35.14 -21.23 -22.36
C SER A 498 33.62 -21.40 -22.42
N SER A 499 33.11 -21.42 -23.64
CA SER A 499 32.07 -22.33 -24.18
C SER A 499 31.41 -23.31 -23.18
N SER A 500 30.11 -23.13 -22.96
CA SER A 500 29.15 -24.23 -22.73
C SER A 500 27.84 -23.92 -23.46
N ALA A 501 27.14 -24.96 -23.93
CA ALA A 501 26.00 -24.81 -24.84
C ALA A 501 24.72 -24.37 -24.11
N PRO A 502 23.81 -23.62 -24.78
CA PRO A 502 22.53 -23.24 -24.19
C PRO A 502 21.61 -24.47 -24.01
N PRO A 503 20.90 -24.61 -22.88
CA PRO A 503 19.83 -25.58 -22.74
C PRO A 503 18.65 -25.22 -23.66
N LEU A 504 17.94 -26.23 -24.17
CA LEU A 504 16.78 -26.04 -25.05
C LEU A 504 15.62 -25.34 -24.33
N ALA A 505 14.80 -24.64 -25.12
CA ALA A 505 13.54 -24.06 -24.68
C ALA A 505 12.54 -25.13 -24.20
N SER A 506 11.65 -24.76 -23.28
CA SER A 506 10.51 -25.58 -22.84
C SER A 506 9.19 -24.88 -23.19
N ASP A 507 8.52 -25.37 -24.23
CA ASP A 507 7.23 -24.86 -24.69
C ASP A 507 6.07 -25.24 -23.74
N VAL A 508 5.68 -24.36 -22.82
CA VAL A 508 4.31 -24.37 -22.25
C VAL A 508 3.83 -22.97 -21.86
N SER A 509 2.56 -22.69 -22.16
CA SER A 509 1.72 -21.57 -21.64
C SER A 509 1.87 -20.21 -22.34
N GLY A 510 0.93 -19.95 -23.27
CA GLY A 510 0.64 -18.60 -23.79
C GLY A 510 -0.20 -17.73 -22.84
N PRO A 511 -0.66 -16.54 -23.30
CA PRO A 511 -1.12 -15.46 -22.43
C PRO A 511 -2.52 -15.64 -21.83
N ARG A 512 -2.72 -14.99 -20.67
CA ARG A 512 -3.99 -14.56 -20.06
C ARG A 512 -3.77 -13.24 -19.32
#